data_AF-A0A372QDS9-F1
#
_entry.id   AF-A0A372QDS9-F1
#
_cell.length_a   1.000
_cell.length_b   1.000
_cell.length_c   1.000
_cell.angle_alpha   90.00
_cell.angle_beta   90.00
_cell.angle_gamma   90.00
#
_symmetry.space_group_name_H-M   'P 1'
#
loop_
_entity.id
_entity.type
_entity.pdbx_description
1 polymer ?
#
loop_
_entity_poly.entity_id
_entity_poly.type
_entity_poly.pdbx_seq_one_letter_code
_entity_poly.pdbx_strand_id
1 'polypeptide(L)'
;NQVDDSQSKNTNDSQSNQVDDNQGKKTDVSQSNIDKQTNNNKSNSNKQTDDLESSIYKQTNDLLKLLSVFSTERDGTNGIIAARPIKVRQQLYGLLGSLGFANIIKDGHKEHPVILNIKNKLNESINKFRSITDQKKSKKHDDMATNLVQELIRICFFRLKVQEPAVEYKWFPYNHKIDPNLMEERYAIDENNNLLVELCSFPLFVSNYGKQGQKVYSRAYIVCQVSR
;
A
#
# COMPACT_ATOMS: atom_id res chain seq x y z
N ASN A 1 -6.40 58.00 34.22
CA ASN A 1 -7.80 57.59 34.01
C ASN A 1 -7.93 56.10 34.27
N GLN A 2 -8.03 55.76 35.55
CA GLN A 2 -8.37 54.44 36.09
C GLN A 2 -9.29 54.73 37.28
N VAL A 3 -10.48 54.13 37.23
CA VAL A 3 -11.65 54.22 38.13
C VAL A 3 -12.43 52.94 37.79
N ASP A 4 -12.95 52.09 38.66
CA ASP A 4 -13.06 52.11 40.13
C ASP A 4 -13.19 50.69 40.67
N ASP A 5 -12.95 50.60 41.97
CA ASP A 5 -13.18 49.47 42.87
C ASP A 5 -14.67 49.16 43.17
N SER A 6 -14.87 47.98 43.77
CA SER A 6 -15.64 47.75 45.01
C SER A 6 -16.96 46.94 44.98
N GLN A 7 -16.92 45.87 45.79
CA GLN A 7 -17.95 45.43 46.79
C GLN A 7 -19.25 44.77 46.28
N SER A 8 -19.89 43.80 46.96
CA SER A 8 -19.62 42.97 48.14
C SER A 8 -20.68 41.86 48.31
N LYS A 9 -20.34 40.85 49.12
CA LYS A 9 -21.14 40.18 50.18
C LYS A 9 -22.20 39.09 49.89
N ASN A 10 -22.07 38.07 50.76
CA ASN A 10 -23.09 37.28 51.49
C ASN A 10 -23.76 36.11 50.72
N THR A 11 -23.98 34.91 51.28
CA THR A 11 -23.96 34.38 52.66
C THR A 11 -24.11 32.84 52.63
N ASN A 12 -23.47 32.14 53.59
CA ASN A 12 -23.98 31.09 54.52
C ASN A 12 -24.84 29.90 54.01
N ASP A 13 -24.89 28.71 54.62
CA ASP A 13 -24.17 28.01 55.70
C ASP A 13 -24.67 26.55 55.71
N SER A 14 -23.74 25.61 55.94
CA SER A 14 -23.71 24.57 56.98
C SER A 14 -24.93 23.70 57.41
N GLN A 15 -24.58 22.45 57.80
CA GLN A 15 -25.22 21.53 58.78
C GLN A 15 -26.38 20.64 58.26
N SER A 16 -26.66 19.41 58.74
CA SER A 16 -26.18 18.56 59.85
C SER A 16 -26.73 17.12 59.69
N ASN A 17 -26.11 16.17 60.39
CA ASN A 17 -26.45 14.74 60.57
C ASN A 17 -27.80 14.44 61.26
N GLN A 18 -28.34 13.22 61.04
CA GLN A 18 -28.99 12.25 62.00
C GLN A 18 -29.63 11.10 61.16
N VAL A 19 -29.35 9.80 61.32
CA VAL A 19 -29.44 8.81 62.42
C VAL A 19 -30.87 8.22 62.64
N ASP A 20 -30.93 6.90 62.43
CA ASP A 20 -31.76 5.79 62.94
C ASP A 20 -33.28 5.60 62.66
N ASP A 21 -33.52 4.40 62.09
CA ASP A 21 -34.36 3.30 62.59
C ASP A 21 -35.62 2.82 61.83
N ASN A 22 -35.46 1.58 61.32
CA ASN A 22 -36.38 0.46 61.07
C ASN A 22 -37.91 0.64 60.96
N GLN A 23 -38.48 0.16 59.84
CA GLN A 23 -39.51 -0.89 59.83
C GLN A 23 -39.87 -1.41 58.41
N GLY A 24 -39.67 -2.72 58.18
CA GLY A 24 -40.70 -3.62 57.63
C GLY A 24 -41.12 -3.59 56.15
N LYS A 25 -40.64 -4.62 55.42
CA LYS A 25 -41.40 -5.54 54.54
C LYS A 25 -41.54 -5.23 53.04
N LYS A 26 -41.13 -6.25 52.26
CA LYS A 26 -41.65 -6.82 51.00
C LYS A 26 -40.98 -6.48 49.64
N THR A 27 -40.40 -7.56 49.10
CA THR A 27 -40.41 -8.06 47.70
C THR A 27 -39.59 -7.41 46.58
N ASP A 28 -39.03 -8.35 45.79
CA ASP A 28 -38.57 -8.30 44.39
C ASP A 28 -37.10 -7.98 44.05
N VAL A 29 -36.35 -9.07 43.89
CA VAL A 29 -35.64 -9.48 42.65
C VAL A 29 -34.88 -8.39 41.91
N SER A 30 -33.57 -8.31 42.17
CA SER A 30 -32.48 -8.56 41.20
C SER A 30 -31.15 -8.02 41.72
N GLN A 31 -30.25 -8.93 42.07
CA GLN A 31 -28.88 -8.62 42.48
C GLN A 31 -28.08 -8.14 41.26
N SER A 32 -27.58 -6.93 41.34
CA SER A 32 -26.51 -6.41 40.50
C SER A 32 -25.21 -7.15 40.78
N ASN A 33 -24.55 -7.64 39.73
CA ASN A 33 -23.14 -7.99 39.80
C ASN A 33 -22.34 -7.06 38.89
N ILE A 34 -21.37 -6.46 39.54
CA ILE A 34 -20.40 -5.48 39.08
C ILE A 34 -19.36 -6.19 38.22
N ASP A 35 -19.21 -5.80 36.96
CA ASP A 35 -17.97 -6.01 36.21
C ASP A 35 -17.36 -4.65 35.87
N LYS A 36 -16.39 -4.26 36.70
CA LYS A 36 -15.35 -3.30 36.33
C LYS A 36 -14.54 -3.90 35.18
N GLN A 37 -14.89 -3.57 33.94
CA GLN A 37 -13.98 -3.73 32.81
C GLN A 37 -13.25 -2.41 32.53
N THR A 38 -12.11 -2.28 33.21
CA THR A 38 -10.96 -1.51 32.72
C THR A 38 -10.55 -2.10 31.37
N ASN A 39 -10.59 -1.32 30.29
CA ASN A 39 -9.82 -1.61 29.08
C ASN A 39 -9.47 -0.34 28.31
N ASN A 40 -8.31 0.22 28.66
CA ASN A 40 -7.24 0.62 27.75
C ASN A 40 -7.63 1.35 26.44
N ASN A 41 -8.19 2.56 26.59
CA ASN A 41 -8.11 3.60 25.55
C ASN A 41 -6.72 4.23 25.52
N LYS A 42 -5.71 3.53 24.96
CA LYS A 42 -4.43 4.14 24.51
C LYS A 42 -3.59 3.14 23.72
N SER A 43 -3.85 3.01 22.41
CA SER A 43 -2.85 2.60 21.37
C SER A 43 -3.43 2.30 19.98
N ASN A 44 -4.75 2.24 19.80
CA ASN A 44 -5.32 1.81 18.50
C ASN A 44 -5.32 2.86 17.37
N SER A 45 -5.00 4.13 17.61
CA SER A 45 -5.11 5.16 16.57
C SER A 45 -3.99 5.16 15.53
N ASN A 46 -2.83 4.56 15.83
CA ASN A 46 -1.66 4.58 14.93
C ASN A 46 -1.53 3.31 14.08
N LYS A 47 -2.13 2.19 14.49
CA LYS A 47 -2.13 0.95 13.68
C LYS A 47 -3.04 1.03 12.45
N GLN A 48 -4.06 1.88 12.51
CA GLN A 48 -5.14 1.87 11.52
C GLN A 48 -4.74 2.51 10.18
N THR A 49 -3.71 3.37 10.16
CA THR A 49 -3.25 4.06 8.95
C THR A 49 -2.15 3.32 8.21
N ASP A 50 -1.37 2.49 8.90
CA ASP A 50 -0.16 1.86 8.33
C ASP A 50 -0.49 0.69 7.37
N ASP A 51 -1.72 0.18 7.43
CA ASP A 51 -2.18 -1.00 6.67
C ASP A 51 -3.33 -0.70 5.68
N LEU A 52 -3.60 0.58 5.39
CA LEU A 52 -4.75 0.98 4.55
C LEU A 52 -4.62 0.42 3.12
N GLU A 53 -3.46 0.59 2.48
CA GLU A 53 -3.20 0.10 1.13
C GLU A 53 -3.37 -1.41 1.05
N SER A 54 -2.83 -2.14 2.03
CA SER A 54 -2.94 -3.60 2.12
C SER A 54 -4.39 -4.04 2.32
N SER A 55 -5.14 -3.34 3.18
CA SER A 55 -6.55 -3.60 3.44
C SER A 55 -7.42 -3.36 2.21
N ILE A 56 -7.22 -2.22 1.53
CA ILE A 56 -7.90 -1.89 0.26
C ILE A 56 -7.57 -2.95 -0.78
N TYR A 57 -6.29 -3.31 -0.94
CA TYR A 57 -5.86 -4.34 -1.89
C TYR A 57 -6.55 -5.69 -1.63
N LYS A 58 -6.58 -6.15 -0.38
CA LYS A 58 -7.21 -7.43 0.00
C LYS A 58 -8.71 -7.42 -0.28
N GLN A 59 -9.42 -6.40 0.22
CA GLN A 59 -10.87 -6.27 0.02
C GLN A 59 -11.24 -6.14 -1.45
N THR A 60 -10.44 -5.40 -2.23
CA THR A 60 -10.60 -5.29 -3.69
C THR A 60 -10.56 -6.66 -4.34
N ASN A 61 -9.53 -7.46 -4.05
CA ASN A 61 -9.38 -8.78 -4.67
C ASN A 61 -10.50 -9.74 -4.28
N ASP A 62 -10.97 -9.70 -3.04
CA ASP A 62 -12.09 -10.52 -2.59
C ASP A 62 -13.40 -10.09 -3.26
N LEU A 63 -13.66 -8.78 -3.38
CA LEU A 63 -14.80 -8.25 -4.11
C LEU A 63 -14.76 -8.65 -5.60
N LEU A 64 -13.59 -8.57 -6.25
CA LEU A 64 -13.44 -8.96 -7.65
C LEU A 64 -13.75 -10.43 -7.89
N LYS A 65 -13.36 -11.33 -6.96
CA LYS A 65 -13.75 -12.75 -7.03
C LYS A 65 -15.26 -12.93 -6.95
N LEU A 66 -15.90 -12.27 -5.98
CA LEU A 66 -17.36 -12.32 -5.82
C LEU A 66 -18.08 -11.78 -7.04
N LEU A 67 -17.62 -10.66 -7.60
CA LEU A 67 -18.19 -10.06 -8.81
C LEU A 67 -18.00 -10.94 -10.03
N SER A 68 -16.87 -11.65 -10.15
CA SER A 68 -16.65 -12.61 -11.24
C SER A 68 -17.68 -13.74 -11.17
N VAL A 69 -17.81 -14.39 -10.01
CA VAL A 69 -18.79 -15.47 -9.78
C VAL A 69 -20.22 -14.98 -10.03
N PHE A 70 -20.57 -13.82 -9.46
CA PHE A 70 -21.89 -13.21 -9.64
C PHE A 70 -22.19 -12.90 -11.12
N SER A 71 -21.19 -12.46 -11.88
CA SER A 71 -21.35 -12.15 -13.30
C SER A 71 -21.42 -13.40 -14.17
N THR A 72 -20.88 -14.55 -13.76
CA THR A 72 -20.86 -15.77 -14.60
C THR A 72 -21.97 -16.76 -14.28
N GLU A 73 -22.51 -16.76 -13.05
CA GLU A 73 -23.44 -17.79 -12.58
C GLU A 73 -24.91 -17.37 -12.53
N ARG A 74 -25.25 -16.16 -12.99
CA ARG A 74 -26.61 -15.63 -12.96
C ARG A 74 -27.19 -15.52 -14.38
N ASP A 75 -28.47 -15.86 -14.50
CA ASP A 75 -29.21 -15.66 -15.75
C ASP A 75 -29.35 -14.16 -16.06
N GLY A 76 -29.35 -13.81 -17.34
CA GLY A 76 -29.38 -12.42 -17.81
C GLY A 76 -28.03 -11.69 -17.87
N THR A 77 -26.90 -12.37 -17.60
CA THR A 77 -25.57 -11.79 -17.84
C THR A 77 -25.37 -11.45 -19.31
N ASN A 78 -24.97 -10.21 -19.57
CA ASN A 78 -24.54 -9.73 -20.87
C ASN A 78 -23.12 -9.13 -20.81
N GLY A 79 -22.58 -8.73 -21.96
CA GLY A 79 -21.22 -8.16 -22.04
C GLY A 79 -21.00 -6.93 -21.14
N ILE A 80 -22.05 -6.15 -20.85
CA ILE A 80 -21.98 -4.98 -19.94
C ILE A 80 -21.78 -5.45 -18.49
N ILE A 81 -22.50 -6.47 -18.05
CA ILE A 81 -22.37 -7.05 -16.71
C ILE A 81 -21.00 -7.72 -16.55
N ALA A 82 -20.56 -8.48 -17.55
CA ALA A 82 -19.24 -9.12 -17.56
C ALA A 82 -18.08 -8.12 -17.50
N ALA A 83 -18.27 -6.88 -17.95
CA ALA A 83 -17.26 -5.82 -17.87
C ALA A 83 -17.21 -5.10 -16.51
N ARG A 84 -18.20 -5.26 -15.62
CA ARG A 84 -18.22 -4.56 -14.32
C ARG A 84 -17.06 -4.91 -13.39
N PRO A 85 -16.66 -6.19 -13.20
CA PRO A 85 -15.49 -6.52 -12.40
C PRO A 85 -14.23 -5.81 -12.91
N ILE A 86 -14.06 -5.72 -14.24
CA ILE A 86 -12.94 -5.01 -14.87
C ILE A 86 -12.95 -3.53 -14.47
N LYS A 87 -14.11 -2.86 -14.55
CA LYS A 87 -14.21 -1.43 -14.20
C LYS A 87 -13.92 -1.16 -12.72
N VAL A 88 -14.40 -2.02 -11.82
CA VAL A 88 -14.12 -1.93 -10.38
C VAL A 88 -12.62 -2.07 -10.12
N ARG A 89 -11.97 -3.07 -10.75
CA ARG A 89 -10.51 -3.25 -10.69
C ARG A 89 -9.79 -1.99 -11.14
N GLN A 90 -10.14 -1.46 -12.31
CA GLN A 90 -9.50 -0.26 -12.88
C GLN A 90 -9.60 0.95 -11.95
N GLN A 91 -10.76 1.19 -11.34
CA GLN A 91 -10.97 2.30 -10.43
C GLN A 91 -10.16 2.16 -9.14
N LEU A 92 -10.20 0.99 -8.50
CA LEU A 92 -9.52 0.76 -7.21
C LEU A 92 -7.99 0.77 -7.37
N TYR A 93 -7.46 0.11 -8.39
CA TYR A 93 -6.02 0.18 -8.69
C TYR A 93 -5.61 1.56 -9.23
N GLY A 94 -6.50 2.32 -9.88
CA GLY A 94 -6.26 3.71 -10.26
C GLY A 94 -6.16 4.65 -9.06
N LEU A 95 -6.98 4.41 -8.02
CA LEU A 95 -6.93 5.12 -6.75
C LEU A 95 -5.62 4.81 -6.01
N LEU A 96 -5.28 3.53 -5.82
CA LEU A 96 -4.02 3.10 -5.21
C LEU A 96 -2.81 3.62 -6.01
N GLY A 97 -2.88 3.63 -7.34
CA GLY A 97 -1.83 4.20 -8.19
C GLY A 97 -1.71 5.72 -8.14
N SER A 98 -2.64 6.43 -7.49
CA SER A 98 -2.59 7.88 -7.31
C SER A 98 -2.22 8.27 -5.88
N LEU A 99 -2.69 7.51 -4.89
CA LEU A 99 -2.56 7.87 -3.47
C LEU A 99 -1.79 6.83 -2.63
N GLY A 100 -1.62 5.61 -3.12
CA GLY A 100 -1.01 4.53 -2.35
C GLY A 100 0.43 4.84 -1.99
N PHE A 101 0.75 4.69 -0.71
CA PHE A 101 2.07 4.97 -0.13
C PHE A 101 2.57 6.42 -0.31
N ALA A 102 1.66 7.36 -0.57
CA ALA A 102 1.96 8.78 -0.55
C ALA A 102 2.31 9.26 0.88
N ASN A 103 2.89 10.45 1.00
CA ASN A 103 3.23 11.02 2.31
C ASN A 103 1.96 11.26 3.15
N ILE A 104 2.08 11.00 4.46
CA ILE A 104 0.98 11.08 5.41
C ILE A 104 0.79 12.55 5.82
N ILE A 105 -0.33 13.15 5.39
CA ILE A 105 -0.62 14.57 5.63
C ILE A 105 -0.82 14.87 7.11
N LYS A 106 -1.51 13.97 7.84
CA LYS A 106 -1.87 14.14 9.26
C LYS A 106 -0.66 14.41 10.17
N ASP A 107 0.52 13.94 9.77
CA ASP A 107 1.76 14.04 10.53
C ASP A 107 2.77 15.01 9.87
N GLY A 108 2.29 16.06 9.20
CA GLY A 108 3.14 17.08 8.60
C GLY A 108 3.86 16.61 7.33
N HIS A 109 3.16 15.84 6.48
CA HIS A 109 3.72 15.24 5.25
C HIS A 109 4.88 14.27 5.50
N LYS A 110 4.76 13.45 6.55
CA LYS A 110 5.73 12.41 6.87
C LYS A 110 5.80 11.35 5.78
N GLU A 111 7.03 10.91 5.45
CA GLU A 111 7.26 9.81 4.51
C GLU A 111 6.57 8.52 4.99
N HIS A 112 5.94 7.79 4.08
CA HIS A 112 5.22 6.57 4.40
C HIS A 112 6.17 5.49 4.98
N PRO A 113 5.84 4.83 6.11
CA PRO A 113 6.75 3.88 6.77
C PRO A 113 7.28 2.76 5.87
N VAL A 114 6.41 2.18 5.02
CA VAL A 114 6.81 1.17 4.02
C VAL A 114 7.85 1.71 3.03
N ILE A 115 7.67 2.94 2.54
CA ILE A 115 8.61 3.57 1.61
C ILE A 115 9.94 3.83 2.29
N LEU A 116 9.92 4.37 3.51
CA LEU A 116 11.12 4.59 4.32
C LEU A 116 11.90 3.29 4.54
N ASN A 117 11.22 2.20 4.90
CA ASN A 117 11.83 0.89 5.11
C ASN A 117 12.49 0.34 3.84
N ILE A 118 11.78 0.36 2.69
CA ILE A 118 12.31 -0.15 1.43
C ILE A 118 13.50 0.72 0.96
N LYS A 119 13.38 2.04 1.08
CA LYS A 119 14.46 2.99 0.75
C LYS A 119 15.73 2.68 1.52
N ASN A 120 15.64 2.51 2.84
CA ASN A 120 16.80 2.24 3.69
C ASN A 120 17.47 0.93 3.27
N LYS A 121 16.69 -0.14 3.07
CA LYS A 121 17.20 -1.44 2.59
C LYS A 121 17.86 -1.34 1.22
N LEU A 122 17.30 -0.55 0.31
CA LEU A 122 17.85 -0.32 -1.03
C LEU A 122 19.20 0.39 -0.93
N ASN A 123 19.27 1.50 -0.20
CA ASN A 123 20.51 2.26 -0.01
C ASN A 123 21.59 1.42 0.68
N GLU A 124 21.25 0.69 1.74
CA GLU A 124 22.16 -0.25 2.41
C GLU A 124 22.69 -1.31 1.44
N SER A 125 21.81 -1.88 0.60
CA SER A 125 22.20 -2.91 -0.36
C SER A 125 23.14 -2.37 -1.44
N ILE A 126 22.85 -1.19 -1.99
CA ILE A 126 23.68 -0.57 -3.02
C ILE A 126 25.05 -0.17 -2.43
N ASN A 127 25.08 0.34 -1.21
CA ASN A 127 26.31 0.78 -0.54
C ASN A 127 27.26 -0.38 -0.18
N LYS A 128 26.83 -1.65 -0.29
CA LYS A 128 27.74 -2.81 -0.26
C LYS A 128 28.64 -2.90 -1.49
N PHE A 129 28.23 -2.29 -2.60
CA PHE A 129 28.92 -2.35 -3.88
C PHE A 129 29.55 -1.01 -4.30
N ARG A 130 29.34 0.07 -3.53
CA ARG A 130 29.90 1.40 -3.80
C ARG A 130 30.23 2.14 -2.51
N SER A 131 31.18 3.07 -2.57
CA SER A 131 31.39 4.11 -1.56
C SER A 131 31.39 5.48 -2.22
N ILE A 132 30.63 6.43 -1.66
CA ILE A 132 30.55 7.81 -2.15
C ILE A 132 31.21 8.72 -1.13
N THR A 133 32.41 9.20 -1.45
CA THR A 133 33.21 10.06 -0.55
C THR A 133 32.61 11.45 -0.35
N ASP A 134 31.93 11.97 -1.37
CA ASP A 134 31.28 13.29 -1.30
C ASP A 134 29.92 13.19 -0.59
N GLN A 135 29.82 13.82 0.58
CA GLN A 135 28.63 13.78 1.42
C GLN A 135 27.38 14.36 0.74
N LYS A 136 27.53 15.42 -0.07
CA LYS A 136 26.40 16.05 -0.78
C LYS A 136 25.89 15.11 -1.88
N LYS A 137 26.81 14.46 -2.61
CA LYS A 137 26.45 13.45 -3.61
C LYS A 137 25.81 12.23 -2.98
N SER A 138 26.34 11.75 -1.86
CA SER A 138 25.76 10.60 -1.13
C SER A 138 24.32 10.89 -0.77
N LYS A 139 24.06 12.03 -0.10
CA LYS A 139 22.71 12.43 0.29
C LYS A 139 21.78 12.53 -0.92
N LYS A 140 22.23 13.16 -2.01
CA LYS A 140 21.43 13.26 -3.25
C LYS A 140 21.05 11.88 -3.81
N HIS A 141 21.96 10.92 -3.79
CA HIS A 141 21.67 9.56 -4.24
C HIS A 141 20.73 8.82 -3.28
N ASP A 142 20.90 8.99 -1.98
CA ASP A 142 20.05 8.37 -0.97
C ASP A 142 18.62 8.91 -1.03
N ASP A 143 18.45 10.21 -1.30
CA ASP A 143 17.16 10.87 -1.47
C ASP A 143 16.45 10.44 -2.77
N MET A 144 17.20 10.04 -3.81
CA MET A 144 16.62 9.52 -5.06
C MET A 144 15.87 8.20 -4.87
N ALA A 145 16.27 7.40 -3.87
CA ALA A 145 15.67 6.10 -3.61
C ALA A 145 14.19 6.20 -3.19
N THR A 146 13.77 7.27 -2.49
CA THR A 146 12.34 7.50 -2.18
C THR A 146 11.50 7.51 -3.46
N ASN A 147 11.87 8.38 -4.41
CA ASN A 147 11.12 8.55 -5.65
C ASN A 147 11.13 7.26 -6.49
N LEU A 148 12.29 6.60 -6.60
CA LEU A 148 12.40 5.34 -7.34
C LEU A 148 11.50 4.25 -6.77
N VAL A 149 11.48 4.08 -5.44
CA VAL A 149 10.64 3.08 -4.78
C VAL A 149 9.15 3.39 -4.96
N GLN A 150 8.75 4.65 -4.77
CA GLN A 150 7.36 5.08 -4.96
C GLN A 150 6.90 4.84 -6.40
N GLU A 151 7.72 5.22 -7.39
CA GLU A 151 7.41 5.01 -8.81
C GLU A 151 7.31 3.54 -9.19
N LEU A 152 8.25 2.71 -8.70
CA LEU A 152 8.22 1.28 -8.96
C LEU A 152 6.96 0.63 -8.39
N ILE A 153 6.59 0.95 -7.15
CA ILE A 153 5.36 0.42 -6.52
C ILE A 153 4.14 0.90 -7.31
N ARG A 154 4.06 2.21 -7.60
CA ARG A 154 2.98 2.81 -8.35
C ARG A 154 2.76 2.12 -9.68
N ILE A 155 3.82 1.91 -10.45
CA ILE A 155 3.74 1.29 -11.76
C ILE A 155 3.41 -0.20 -11.61
N CYS A 156 4.29 -0.96 -10.96
CA CYS A 156 4.26 -2.42 -11.00
C CYS A 156 3.11 -3.04 -10.22
N PHE A 157 2.71 -2.45 -9.08
CA PHE A 157 1.65 -3.02 -8.23
C PHE A 157 0.27 -2.47 -8.58
N PHE A 158 0.19 -1.22 -9.08
CA PHE A 158 -1.10 -0.55 -9.28
C PHE A 158 -1.41 -0.23 -10.73
N ARG A 159 -0.59 0.56 -11.42
CA ARG A 159 -0.94 1.05 -12.78
C ARG A 159 -1.00 -0.06 -13.82
N LEU A 160 -0.15 -1.08 -13.73
CA LEU A 160 -0.25 -2.26 -14.60
C LEU A 160 -1.58 -3.01 -14.43
N LYS A 161 -2.17 -2.96 -13.23
CA LYS A 161 -3.49 -3.53 -12.90
C LYS A 161 -4.65 -2.63 -13.28
N VAL A 162 -4.43 -1.51 -13.98
CA VAL A 162 -5.51 -0.70 -14.60
C VAL A 162 -5.69 -1.06 -16.07
N GLN A 163 -4.68 -1.65 -16.71
CA GLN A 163 -4.78 -2.05 -18.11
C GLN A 163 -5.78 -3.20 -18.29
N GLU A 164 -6.40 -3.26 -19.48
CA GLU A 164 -7.26 -4.36 -19.92
C GLU A 164 -6.76 -4.84 -21.30
N PRO A 165 -6.30 -6.10 -21.44
CA PRO A 165 -6.12 -7.10 -20.38
C PRO A 165 -5.08 -6.67 -19.34
N ALA A 166 -5.16 -7.25 -18.14
CA ALA A 166 -4.21 -6.94 -17.07
C ALA A 166 -2.77 -7.24 -17.51
N VAL A 167 -1.85 -6.30 -17.24
CA VAL A 167 -0.45 -6.48 -17.58
C VAL A 167 0.24 -7.34 -16.53
N GLU A 168 1.04 -8.28 -17.02
CA GLU A 168 1.94 -9.13 -16.26
C GLU A 168 3.38 -8.66 -16.48
N TYR A 169 4.25 -8.93 -15.50
CA TYR A 169 5.68 -8.82 -15.69
C TYR A 169 6.33 -10.20 -15.74
N LYS A 170 7.27 -10.41 -16.67
CA LYS A 170 8.00 -11.67 -16.83
C LYS A 170 9.51 -11.41 -16.72
N TRP A 171 10.16 -12.23 -15.92
CA TRP A 171 11.62 -12.28 -15.82
C TRP A 171 12.13 -13.44 -16.66
N PHE A 172 13.18 -13.21 -17.42
CA PHE A 172 13.85 -14.27 -18.18
C PHE A 172 14.98 -14.86 -17.35
N PRO A 173 15.02 -16.19 -17.17
CA PRO A 173 16.05 -16.83 -16.37
C PRO A 173 17.40 -16.84 -17.09
N TYR A 174 18.45 -17.13 -16.32
CA TYR A 174 19.77 -17.49 -16.86
C TYR A 174 19.65 -18.61 -17.91
N ASN A 175 20.48 -18.58 -18.95
CA ASN A 175 20.47 -19.49 -20.09
C ASN A 175 19.21 -19.46 -20.97
N HIS A 176 18.29 -18.50 -20.78
CA HIS A 176 17.16 -18.37 -21.68
C HIS A 176 17.61 -17.87 -23.06
N LYS A 177 17.05 -18.42 -24.14
CA LYS A 177 17.34 -17.95 -25.50
C LYS A 177 16.78 -16.54 -25.69
N ILE A 178 17.57 -15.65 -26.26
CA ILE A 178 17.12 -14.28 -26.51
C ILE A 178 16.02 -14.27 -27.59
N ASP A 179 14.94 -13.56 -27.29
CA ASP A 179 13.90 -13.22 -28.26
C ASP A 179 13.89 -11.69 -28.48
N PRO A 180 14.39 -11.20 -29.62
CA PRO A 180 14.44 -9.77 -29.93
C PRO A 180 13.07 -9.07 -29.93
N ASN A 181 11.97 -9.81 -30.05
CA ASN A 181 10.62 -9.23 -29.97
C ASN A 181 10.19 -8.93 -28.53
N LEU A 182 10.81 -9.60 -27.56
CA LEU A 182 10.45 -9.52 -26.14
C LEU A 182 11.55 -8.91 -25.27
N MET A 183 12.78 -8.82 -25.81
CA MET A 183 13.97 -8.44 -25.07
C MET A 183 14.74 -7.32 -25.78
N GLU A 184 15.34 -6.44 -24.99
CA GLU A 184 16.28 -5.42 -25.40
C GLU A 184 17.65 -5.72 -24.80
N GLU A 185 18.67 -5.67 -25.63
CA GLU A 185 20.05 -5.88 -25.24
C GLU A 185 20.72 -4.55 -24.90
N ARG A 186 21.66 -4.58 -23.95
CA ARG A 186 22.40 -3.38 -23.54
C ARG A 186 23.52 -3.01 -24.51
N TYR A 187 23.97 -3.94 -25.34
CA TYR A 187 25.10 -3.76 -26.27
C TYR A 187 24.76 -4.36 -27.63
N ALA A 188 25.23 -3.74 -28.72
CA ALA A 188 25.16 -4.33 -30.05
C ALA A 188 26.17 -5.48 -30.11
N ILE A 189 25.68 -6.71 -30.00
CA ILE A 189 26.49 -7.91 -30.18
C ILE A 189 26.21 -8.43 -31.60
N ASP A 190 27.26 -8.91 -32.26
CA ASP A 190 27.21 -9.40 -33.63
C ASP A 190 26.07 -10.41 -33.82
N GLU A 191 25.25 -10.21 -34.86
CA GLU A 191 23.93 -10.86 -35.07
C GLU A 191 23.99 -12.39 -35.19
N ASN A 192 25.18 -12.97 -35.23
CA ASN A 192 25.43 -14.35 -35.60
C ASN A 192 25.60 -15.33 -34.42
N ASN A 193 25.51 -14.87 -33.17
CA ASN A 193 25.66 -15.74 -32.00
C ASN A 193 24.30 -16.15 -31.41
N ASN A 194 24.15 -17.44 -31.09
CA ASN A 194 23.07 -17.96 -30.25
C ASN A 194 23.23 -17.45 -28.81
N LEU A 195 23.00 -16.15 -28.62
CA LEU A 195 23.17 -15.48 -27.35
C LEU A 195 22.10 -15.94 -26.35
N LEU A 196 22.55 -16.15 -25.13
CA LEU A 196 21.73 -16.56 -24.00
C LEU A 196 21.72 -15.46 -22.95
N VAL A 197 20.64 -15.39 -22.18
CA VAL A 197 20.49 -14.46 -21.07
C VAL A 197 21.49 -14.82 -19.96
N GLU A 198 22.35 -13.87 -19.61
CA GLU A 198 23.14 -13.88 -18.37
C GLU A 198 22.29 -13.34 -17.22
N LEU A 199 21.66 -12.18 -17.43
CA LEU A 199 20.84 -11.49 -16.43
C LEU A 199 19.69 -10.73 -17.07
N CYS A 200 18.47 -10.95 -16.58
CA CYS A 200 17.33 -10.07 -16.84
C CYS A 200 17.34 -8.92 -15.82
N SER A 201 17.77 -7.73 -16.24
CA SER A 201 17.92 -6.55 -15.39
C SER A 201 16.63 -5.73 -15.23
N PHE A 202 15.69 -5.86 -16.17
CA PHE A 202 14.35 -5.30 -16.07
C PHE A 202 13.35 -6.26 -16.73
N PRO A 203 12.16 -6.51 -16.15
CA PRO A 203 11.25 -7.51 -16.68
C PRO A 203 10.52 -7.02 -17.93
N LEU A 204 10.03 -7.96 -18.73
CA LEU A 204 9.06 -7.73 -19.80
C LEU A 204 7.73 -7.32 -19.17
N PHE A 205 7.08 -6.27 -19.68
CA PHE A 205 5.68 -5.95 -19.39
C PHE A 205 4.81 -6.33 -20.57
N VAL A 206 3.88 -7.26 -20.35
CA VAL A 206 3.09 -7.88 -21.42
C VAL A 206 1.69 -8.25 -20.94
N SER A 207 0.69 -8.12 -21.80
CA SER A 207 -0.62 -8.75 -21.61
C SER A 207 -0.80 -9.92 -22.57
N ASN A 208 -1.58 -10.92 -22.17
CA ASN A 208 -1.84 -12.14 -22.97
C ASN A 208 -0.56 -12.85 -23.43
N TYR A 209 0.44 -12.98 -22.55
CA TYR A 209 1.72 -13.62 -22.89
C TYR A 209 1.52 -15.05 -23.44
N GLY A 210 2.06 -15.32 -24.62
CA GLY A 210 1.94 -16.60 -25.32
C GLY A 210 0.53 -16.92 -25.84
N LYS A 211 -0.38 -15.94 -25.90
CA LYS A 211 -1.78 -16.11 -26.30
C LYS A 211 -2.16 -15.13 -27.42
N GLN A 212 -3.30 -15.40 -28.07
CA GLN A 212 -3.87 -14.47 -29.05
C GLN A 212 -4.13 -13.11 -28.40
N GLY A 213 -3.78 -12.04 -29.12
CA GLY A 213 -3.90 -10.67 -28.60
C GLY A 213 -2.81 -10.30 -27.59
N GLN A 214 -1.63 -10.94 -27.65
CA GLN A 214 -0.44 -10.52 -26.91
C GLN A 214 -0.11 -9.05 -27.22
N LYS A 215 0.15 -8.27 -26.18
CA LYS A 215 0.60 -6.88 -26.32
C LYS A 215 1.78 -6.61 -25.39
N VAL A 216 2.91 -6.23 -25.98
CA VAL A 216 4.11 -5.80 -25.24
C VAL A 216 3.99 -4.31 -24.92
N TYR A 217 4.19 -3.97 -23.65
CA TYR A 217 4.19 -2.60 -23.14
C TYR A 217 5.60 -2.07 -22.91
N SER A 218 6.52 -2.98 -22.54
CA SER A 218 7.95 -2.72 -22.42
C SER A 218 8.67 -4.05 -22.59
N ARG A 219 9.73 -4.08 -23.39
CA ARG A 219 10.61 -5.26 -23.49
C ARG A 219 11.43 -5.42 -22.22
N ALA A 220 11.87 -6.65 -21.97
CA ALA A 220 12.80 -6.93 -20.88
C ALA A 220 14.19 -6.38 -21.22
N TYR A 221 14.88 -5.76 -20.26
CA TYR A 221 16.29 -5.41 -20.44
C TYR A 221 17.17 -6.55 -19.99
N ILE A 222 17.97 -7.09 -20.89
CA ILE A 222 18.84 -8.23 -20.63
C ILE A 222 20.33 -7.89 -20.79
N VAL A 223 21.15 -8.66 -20.10
CA VAL A 223 22.59 -8.78 -20.33
C VAL A 223 22.83 -10.15 -20.93
N CYS A 224 23.56 -10.20 -22.03
CA CYS A 224 23.85 -11.42 -22.77
C CYS A 224 25.12 -12.08 -22.25
N GLN A 225 25.19 -13.40 -22.39
CA GLN A 225 26.42 -14.14 -22.16
C GLN A 225 27.45 -13.77 -23.23
N VAL A 226 28.64 -13.38 -22.79
CA VAL A 226 29.78 -13.19 -23.68
C VAL A 226 30.53 -14.52 -23.75
N SER A 227 30.78 -15.01 -24.96
CA SER A 227 31.66 -16.15 -25.20
C SER A 227 33.02 -15.83 -24.56
N ARG A 228 33.42 -16.59 -23.54
CA ARG A 228 34.78 -16.52 -22.97
C ARG A 228 35.72 -17.42 -23.73
#